data_AF-A0A6N6KIB9-F1
#
_entry.id   AF-A0A6N6KIB9-F1
#
_cell.length_a   1.000
_cell.length_b   1.000
_cell.length_c   1.000
_cell.angle_alpha   90.00
_cell.angle_beta   90.00
_cell.angle_gamma   90.00
#
_symmetry.space_group_name_H-M   'P 1'
#
loop_
_entity.id
_entity.type
_entity.pdbx_description
1 polymer ?
#
loop_
_entity_poly.entity_id
_entity_poly.type
_entity_poly.pdbx_seq_one_letter_code
_entity_poly.pdbx_strand_id
1 'polypeptide(L)'
;LYLKEGMHFEDALLRAGKSRFRAIFLTSITTIAGLAPLIFETSRQAQFLIPMAIAIAYGIGLATFLTLLMLPILLYFFNSVKVYAKWLLTGNKPTREEVERAIIEMKAEQEGH
;
A
#
# COMPACT_ATOMS: atom_id res chain seq x y z
N LEU A 1 13.25 0.67 1.73
CA LEU A 1 14.22 -0.26 1.13
C LEU A 1 14.69 0.25 -0.22
N TYR A 2 13.83 0.39 -1.23
CA TYR A 2 14.25 0.78 -2.59
C TYR A 2 14.91 2.17 -2.72
N LEU A 3 14.49 3.15 -1.92
CA LEU A 3 15.18 4.46 -1.87
C LEU A 3 16.59 4.36 -1.28
N LYS A 4 16.83 3.40 -0.36
CA LYS A 4 18.16 3.18 0.22
C LYS A 4 19.16 2.60 -0.80
N GLU A 5 18.65 2.06 -1.90
CA GLU A 5 19.45 1.49 -3.00
C GLU A 5 19.83 2.55 -4.06
N GLY A 6 19.56 3.84 -3.81
CA GLY A 6 19.87 4.94 -4.73
C GLY A 6 18.91 5.05 -5.92
N MET A 7 17.76 4.38 -5.85
CA MET A 7 16.75 4.37 -6.91
C MET A 7 15.96 5.68 -6.92
N HIS A 8 15.66 6.20 -8.12
CA HIS A 8 14.80 7.37 -8.28
C HIS A 8 13.44 7.16 -7.61
N PHE A 9 12.90 8.24 -7.02
CA PHE A 9 11.65 8.21 -6.25
C PHE A 9 10.48 7.53 -6.98
N GLU A 10 10.33 7.78 -8.28
CA GLU A 10 9.25 7.26 -9.12
C GLU A 10 9.35 5.74 -9.31
N ASP A 11 10.56 5.23 -9.55
CA ASP A 11 10.83 3.81 -9.68
C ASP A 11 10.65 3.08 -8.34
N ALA A 12 11.11 3.70 -7.25
CA ALA A 12 10.92 3.19 -5.90
C ALA A 12 9.43 3.11 -5.53
N LEU A 13 8.63 4.11 -5.91
CA LEU A 13 7.18 4.14 -5.73
C LEU A 13 6.49 3.02 -6.51
N LEU A 14 6.85 2.82 -7.78
CA LEU A 14 6.31 1.74 -8.62
C LEU A 14 6.66 0.35 -8.08
N ARG A 15 7.90 0.12 -7.65
CA ARG A 15 8.33 -1.16 -7.05
C ARG A 15 7.65 -1.43 -5.72
N ALA A 16 7.52 -0.40 -4.87
CA ALA A 16 6.77 -0.49 -3.63
C ALA A 16 5.30 -0.84 -3.90
N GLY A 17 4.68 -0.18 -4.89
CA GLY A 17 3.32 -0.47 -5.36
C GLY A 17 3.17 -1.93 -5.82
N LYS A 18 4.07 -2.42 -6.69
CA LYS A 18 4.05 -3.82 -7.18
C LYS A 18 4.18 -4.86 -6.07
N SER A 19 5.08 -4.63 -5.10
CA SER A 19 5.26 -5.54 -3.97
C SER A 19 3.99 -5.64 -3.13
N ARG A 20 3.35 -4.49 -2.85
CA ARG A 20 2.07 -4.43 -2.13
C ARG A 20 0.93 -5.03 -2.93
N PHE A 21 0.91 -4.82 -4.25
CA PHE A 21 -0.06 -5.41 -5.14
C PHE A 21 -0.11 -6.93 -4.99
N ARG A 22 1.06 -7.58 -5.11
CA ARG A 22 1.14 -9.04 -5.00
C ARG A 22 0.64 -9.55 -3.65
N ALA A 23 1.04 -8.90 -2.56
CA ALA A 23 0.63 -9.29 -1.21
C ALA A 23 -0.88 -9.12 -0.99
N ILE A 24 -1.45 -7.96 -1.34
CA ILE A 24 -2.87 -7.67 -1.15
C ILE A 24 -3.71 -8.61 -2.02
N PHE A 25 -3.35 -8.77 -3.29
CA PHE A 25 -4.07 -9.61 -4.24
C PHE A 25 -4.12 -11.07 -3.78
N LEU A 26 -2.98 -11.62 -3.33
CA LEU A 26 -2.90 -12.98 -2.81
C LEU A 26 -3.78 -13.17 -1.57
N THR A 27 -3.74 -12.25 -0.62
CA THR A 27 -4.59 -12.29 0.57
C THR A 27 -6.06 -12.25 0.20
N SER A 28 -6.48 -11.35 -0.69
CA SER A 28 -7.88 -11.25 -1.13
C SER A 28 -8.38 -12.54 -1.77
N ILE A 29 -7.60 -13.11 -2.69
CA ILE A 29 -7.93 -14.39 -3.32
C ILE A 29 -8.05 -15.48 -2.26
N THR A 30 -7.11 -15.54 -1.31
CA THR A 30 -7.11 -16.58 -0.27
C THR A 30 -8.33 -16.46 0.64
N THR A 31 -8.75 -15.24 0.99
CA THR A 31 -9.96 -15.01 1.80
C THR A 31 -11.22 -15.40 1.03
N ILE A 32 -11.35 -14.99 -0.23
CA ILE A 32 -12.50 -15.34 -1.07
C ILE A 32 -12.57 -16.85 -1.30
N ALA A 33 -11.43 -17.49 -1.57
CA ALA A 33 -11.32 -18.94 -1.71
C ALA A 33 -11.71 -19.68 -0.43
N GLY A 34 -11.33 -19.16 0.75
CA GLY A 34 -11.73 -19.71 2.04
C GLY A 34 -13.25 -19.62 2.31
N LEU A 35 -13.93 -18.64 1.72
CA LEU A 35 -15.38 -18.48 1.80
C LEU A 35 -16.13 -19.31 0.75
N ALA A 36 -15.48 -19.74 -0.33
CA ALA A 36 -16.09 -20.53 -1.40
C ALA A 36 -16.86 -21.77 -0.90
N PRO A 37 -16.31 -22.66 -0.04
CA PRO A 37 -17.07 -23.83 0.43
C PRO A 37 -18.34 -23.45 1.20
N LEU A 38 -18.31 -22.35 1.97
CA LEU A 38 -19.48 -21.86 2.70
C LEU A 38 -20.57 -21.33 1.75
N ILE A 39 -20.19 -20.70 0.64
CA ILE A 39 -21.11 -20.18 -0.37
C ILE A 39 -21.82 -21.33 -1.12
N PHE A 40 -21.13 -22.45 -1.34
CA PHE A 40 -21.69 -23.65 -2.00
C PHE A 40 -22.37 -24.63 -1.05
N GLU A 41 -22.36 -24.38 0.25
CA GLU A 41 -22.99 -25.22 1.25
C GLU A 41 -24.53 -25.14 1.15
N THR A 42 -25.21 -26.29 1.24
CA THR A 42 -26.67 -26.38 1.03
C THR A 42 -27.44 -26.64 2.33
N SER A 43 -26.73 -26.85 3.45
CA SER A 43 -27.35 -27.08 4.75
C SER A 43 -28.24 -25.91 5.22
N ARG A 44 -29.35 -26.24 5.89
CA ARG A 44 -30.32 -25.24 6.39
C ARG A 44 -29.71 -24.31 7.44
N GLN A 45 -28.70 -24.76 8.21
CA GLN A 45 -27.92 -23.90 9.10
C GLN A 45 -27.04 -22.89 8.34
N ALA A 46 -26.48 -23.27 7.19
CA ALA A 46 -25.57 -22.41 6.42
C ALA A 46 -26.31 -21.37 5.56
N GLN A 47 -27.59 -21.56 5.25
CA GLN A 47 -28.36 -20.62 4.40
C GLN A 47 -28.37 -19.17 4.91
N PHE A 48 -28.27 -18.94 6.22
CA PHE A 48 -28.16 -17.59 6.78
C PHE A 48 -26.76 -16.97 6.61
N LEU A 49 -25.72 -17.80 6.48
CA LEU A 49 -24.32 -17.38 6.34
C LEU A 49 -23.93 -17.09 4.89
N ILE A 50 -24.59 -17.73 3.92
CA ILE A 50 -24.37 -17.51 2.48
C ILE A 50 -24.47 -16.02 2.09
N PRO A 51 -25.55 -15.27 2.42
CA PRO A 51 -25.65 -13.86 2.04
C PRO A 51 -24.58 -12.99 2.70
N MET A 52 -24.15 -13.33 3.92
CA MET A 52 -23.03 -12.64 4.59
C MET A 52 -21.71 -12.91 3.88
N ALA A 53 -21.43 -14.16 3.53
CA ALA A 53 -20.19 -14.55 2.85
C ALA A 53 -20.06 -13.88 1.48
N ILE A 54 -21.17 -13.80 0.72
CA ILE A 54 -21.23 -13.09 -0.55
C ILE A 54 -20.93 -11.59 -0.35
N ALA A 55 -21.56 -10.94 0.62
CA ALA A 55 -21.32 -9.52 0.90
C ALA A 55 -19.85 -9.25 1.26
N ILE A 56 -19.23 -10.10 2.07
CA ILE A 56 -17.82 -10.00 2.46
C ILE A 56 -16.90 -10.19 1.25
N ALA A 57 -17.15 -11.22 0.42
CA ALA A 57 -16.33 -11.49 -0.76
C ALA A 57 -16.34 -10.32 -1.74
N TYR A 58 -17.51 -9.75 -2.04
CA TYR A 58 -17.63 -8.56 -2.87
C TYR A 58 -16.98 -7.33 -2.23
N GLY A 59 -17.18 -7.13 -0.92
CA GLY A 59 -16.57 -6.03 -0.17
C GLY A 59 -15.04 -6.07 -0.23
N ILE A 60 -14.44 -7.25 -0.06
CA ILE A 60 -12.99 -7.46 -0.18
C ILE A 60 -12.53 -7.18 -1.61
N GLY A 61 -13.23 -7.69 -2.63
CA GLY A 61 -12.87 -7.44 -4.02
C GLY A 61 -12.82 -5.95 -4.36
N LEU A 62 -13.86 -5.19 -3.98
CA LEU A 62 -13.92 -3.74 -4.19
C LEU A 62 -12.87 -3.00 -3.36
N ALA A 63 -12.73 -3.34 -2.07
CA ALA A 63 -11.74 -2.73 -1.18
C ALA A 63 -10.31 -2.94 -1.69
N THR A 64 -10.01 -4.10 -2.25
CA THR A 64 -8.71 -4.40 -2.85
C THR A 64 -8.44 -3.52 -4.06
N PHE A 65 -9.40 -3.40 -4.98
CA PHE A 65 -9.24 -2.51 -6.14
C PHE A 65 -9.02 -1.05 -5.71
N LEU A 66 -9.84 -0.55 -4.78
CA LEU A 66 -9.72 0.79 -4.21
C LEU A 66 -8.36 1.00 -3.54
N THR A 67 -7.92 0.05 -2.71
CA THR A 67 -6.66 0.17 -1.97
C THR A 67 -5.45 0.17 -2.92
N LEU A 68 -5.47 -0.64 -3.97
CA LEU A 68 -4.40 -0.69 -4.96
C LEU A 68 -4.24 0.62 -5.72
N LEU A 69 -5.33 1.31 -6.02
CA LEU A 69 -5.30 2.64 -6.63
C LEU A 69 -4.91 3.72 -5.61
N MET A 70 -5.47 3.65 -4.40
CA MET A 70 -5.27 4.63 -3.33
C MET A 70 -3.83 4.65 -2.82
N LEU A 71 -3.18 3.48 -2.71
CA LEU A 71 -1.83 3.35 -2.14
C LEU A 71 -0.75 4.19 -2.85
N PRO A 72 -0.55 4.12 -4.19
CA PRO A 72 0.44 4.95 -4.87
C PRO A 72 0.10 6.45 -4.77
N ILE A 73 -1.18 6.81 -4.85
CA ILE A 73 -1.65 8.20 -4.71
C ILE A 73 -1.29 8.73 -3.33
N LEU A 74 -1.57 7.95 -2.28
CA LEU A 74 -1.34 8.33 -0.90
C LEU A 74 0.15 8.48 -0.59
N LEU A 75 0.99 7.56 -1.08
CA LEU A 75 2.45 7.65 -0.96
C LEU A 75 3.00 8.90 -1.67
N TYR A 76 2.55 9.17 -2.89
CA TYR A 76 2.92 10.37 -3.62
C TYR A 76 2.46 11.66 -2.93
N PHE A 77 1.22 11.67 -2.41
CA PHE A 77 0.64 12.81 -1.71
C PHE A 77 1.41 13.13 -0.44
N PHE A 78 1.66 12.13 0.43
CA PHE A 78 2.42 12.36 1.65
C PHE A 78 3.84 12.86 1.37
N ASN A 79 4.50 12.31 0.35
CA ASN A 79 5.80 12.83 -0.07
C ASN A 79 5.71 14.30 -0.51
N SER A 80 4.72 14.63 -1.34
CA SER A 80 4.51 16.00 -1.82
C SER A 80 4.23 16.98 -0.68
N VAL A 81 3.44 16.58 0.33
CA VAL A 81 3.16 17.38 1.52
C VAL A 81 4.44 17.64 2.32
N LYS A 82 5.29 16.63 2.52
CA LYS A 82 6.59 16.81 3.20
C LYS A 82 7.51 17.76 2.44
N VAL A 83 7.60 17.62 1.11
CA VAL A 83 8.38 18.53 0.25
C VAL A 83 7.88 19.97 0.40
N TYR A 84 6.56 20.18 0.35
CA TYR A 84 5.96 21.50 0.47
C TYR A 84 6.18 22.12 1.86
N ALA A 85 5.99 21.34 2.92
CA ALA A 85 6.23 21.80 4.30
C ALA A 85 7.69 22.20 4.52
N LYS A 86 8.64 21.38 4.02
CA LYS A 86 10.08 21.67 4.14
C LYS A 86 10.48 22.86 3.26
N TRP A 87 9.90 23.01 2.07
CA TRP A 87 10.09 24.20 1.24
C TRP A 87 9.63 25.50 1.95
N LEU A 88 8.46 25.48 2.60
CA LEU A 88 7.95 26.62 3.38
C LEU A 88 8.85 27.01 4.55
N LEU A 89 9.48 26.04 5.20
CA LEU A 89 10.37 26.28 6.34
C LEU A 89 11.79 26.67 5.93
N THR A 90 12.32 26.09 4.86
CA THR A 90 13.73 26.20 4.48
C THR A 90 13.98 27.16 3.31
N GLY A 91 12.93 27.63 2.61
CA GLY A 91 13.02 28.53 1.45
C GLY A 91 13.57 27.88 0.17
N ASN A 92 14.33 26.80 0.29
CA ASN A 92 14.84 25.98 -0.81
C ASN A 92 13.92 24.79 -1.09
N LYS A 93 13.70 24.45 -2.37
CA LYS A 93 12.91 23.26 -2.75
C LYS A 93 13.76 22.00 -2.55
N PRO A 94 13.48 21.16 -1.55
CA PRO A 94 14.22 19.92 -1.36
C PRO A 94 13.84 18.90 -2.44
N THR A 95 14.76 18.01 -2.75
CA THR A 95 14.49 16.90 -3.67
C THR A 95 13.49 15.93 -3.02
N ARG A 96 12.61 15.32 -3.81
CA ARG A 96 11.58 14.36 -3.33
C ARG A 96 12.17 13.20 -2.52
N GLU A 97 13.42 12.87 -2.75
CA GLU A 97 14.14 11.78 -2.06
C GLU A 97 14.63 12.22 -0.67
N GLU A 98 14.96 13.51 -0.48
CA GLU A 98 15.57 14.07 0.74
C GLU A 98 14.59 14.27 1.90
N VAL A 99 13.29 14.15 1.63
CA VAL A 99 12.24 14.22 2.65
C VAL A 99 11.85 12.85 3.19
N GLU A 100 12.35 11.78 2.58
CA GLU A 100 12.05 10.43 3.00
C GLU A 100 12.96 9.99 4.16
N ARG A 101 12.35 9.40 5.21
CA ARG A 101 13.08 8.97 6.41
C ARG A 101 14.22 8.03 6.07
N ALA A 102 14.02 7.16 5.08
CA ALA A 102 15.02 6.20 4.65
C ALA A 102 16.34 6.87 4.21
N ILE A 103 16.29 8.05 3.58
CA ILE A 103 17.48 8.79 3.14
C ILE A 103 18.08 9.62 4.28
N ILE A 104 17.22 10.19 5.14
CA ILE A 104 17.66 10.95 6.33
C ILE A 104 18.44 10.04 7.29
N GLU A 105 17.93 8.82 7.53
CA GLU A 105 18.60 7.81 8.35
C GLU A 105 19.95 7.39 7.75
N MET A 106 20.03 7.17 6.44
CA MET A 106 21.30 6.83 5.78
C MET A 106 22.34 7.95 5.87
N LYS A 107 21.93 9.22 5.69
CA LYS A 107 22.85 10.36 5.86
C LYS A 107 23.32 10.48 7.31
N ALA A 108 22.44 10.28 8.28
CA ALA A 108 22.81 10.29 9.70
C ALA A 108 23.78 9.15 10.08
N GLU A 109 23.62 7.96 9.48
CA GLU A 109 24.58 6.85 9.64
C GLU A 109 25.94 7.16 9.01
N GLN A 110 25.98 7.87 7.88
CA GLN A 110 27.23 8.29 7.23
C GLN A 110 27.96 9.43 7.96
N GLU A 111 27.24 10.33 8.61
CA GLU A 111 27.81 11.44 9.40
C GLU A 111 28.25 11.03 10.82
N GLY A 112 27.80 9.86 11.30
CA GLY A 112 28.18 9.28 12.59
C GLY A 112 29.47 8.46 12.59
N HIS A 113 30.15 8.36 11.44
CA HIS A 113 31.45 7.73 11.24
C HIS A 113 32.52 8.76 10.87
#